data_AF-A0A8J7DAT7-F1
#
_entry.id   AF-A0A8J7DAT7-F1
#
_cell.length_a   1.000
_cell.length_b   1.000
_cell.length_c   1.000
_cell.angle_alpha   90.00
_cell.angle_beta   90.00
_cell.angle_gamma   90.00
#
_symmetry.space_group_name_H-M   'P 1'
#
loop_
_entity.id
_entity.type
_entity.pdbx_description
1 polymer ?
#
loop_
_entity_poly.entity_id
_entity_poly.type
_entity_poly.pdbx_seq_one_letter_code
_entity_poly.pdbx_strand_id
1 'polypeptide(L)'
;MPRRQLAKIDKFAQALITQRGRSISPGEYEYVSIGATLIRENLYKFFDGTGVQPPELKTVKNWFYNDCPDWAIAILSRELISRNRETPQ
;
A
#
# COMPACT_ATOMS: atom_id res chain seq x y z
N MET A 1 -12.90 -16.60 1.36
CA MET A 1 -12.52 -15.67 2.44
C MET A 1 -11.64 -14.54 1.88
N PRO A 2 -12.20 -13.40 1.40
CA PRO A 2 -11.41 -12.29 0.85
C PRO A 2 -11.35 -11.02 1.74
N ARG A 3 -12.30 -10.83 2.67
CA ARG A 3 -12.47 -9.55 3.41
C ARG A 3 -11.28 -9.14 4.29
N ARG A 4 -10.45 -10.10 4.73
CA ARG A 4 -9.32 -9.80 5.63
C ARG A 4 -8.14 -9.17 4.90
N GLN A 5 -7.88 -9.55 3.65
CA GLN A 5 -6.80 -8.93 2.86
C GLN A 5 -7.19 -7.52 2.42
N LEU A 6 -8.45 -7.33 2.03
CA LEU A 6 -9.01 -5.99 1.78
C LEU A 6 -8.86 -5.06 3.00
N ALA A 7 -9.25 -5.51 4.19
CA ALA A 7 -9.08 -4.71 5.41
C ALA A 7 -7.61 -4.38 5.72
N LYS A 8 -6.66 -5.25 5.36
CA LYS A 8 -5.22 -4.98 5.54
C LYS A 8 -4.72 -3.95 4.53
N ILE A 9 -5.08 -4.09 3.26
CA ILE A 9 -4.63 -3.13 2.23
C ILE A 9 -5.20 -1.74 2.53
N ASP A 10 -6.46 -1.65 2.99
CA ASP A 10 -7.08 -0.39 3.41
C ASP A 10 -6.32 0.25 4.57
N LYS A 11 -6.02 -0.54 5.61
CA LYS A 11 -5.27 -0.06 6.77
C LYS A 11 -3.88 0.45 6.38
N PHE A 12 -3.18 -0.26 5.50
CA PHE A 12 -1.84 0.15 5.06
C PHE A 12 -1.87 1.39 4.17
N ALA A 13 -2.82 1.48 3.24
CA ALA A 13 -3.02 2.66 2.43
C ALA A 13 -3.32 3.88 3.30
N GLN A 14 -4.20 3.75 4.30
CA GLN A 14 -4.48 4.81 5.25
C GLN A 14 -3.22 5.26 6.00
N ALA A 15 -2.43 4.32 6.54
CA ALA A 15 -1.19 4.66 7.25
C ALA A 15 -0.20 5.43 6.36
N LEU A 16 -0.01 5.00 5.11
CA LEU A 16 0.87 5.66 4.15
C LEU A 16 0.36 7.07 3.77
N ILE A 17 -0.95 7.22 3.60
CA ILE A 17 -1.60 8.51 3.31
C ILE A 17 -1.41 9.48 4.48
N THR A 18 -1.68 9.03 5.70
CA THR A 18 -1.53 9.83 6.92
C THR A 18 -0.08 10.25 7.14
N GLN A 19 0.90 9.36 6.92
CA GLN A 19 2.32 9.71 6.98
C GLN A 19 2.73 10.81 6.00
N ARG A 20 2.01 10.98 4.88
CA ARG A 20 2.22 12.09 3.94
C ARG A 20 1.40 13.35 4.27
N GLY A 21 0.77 13.42 5.44
CA GLY A 21 0.02 14.58 5.90
C GLY A 21 -1.30 14.80 5.17
N ARG A 22 -1.81 13.80 4.44
CA ARG A 22 -3.14 13.85 3.82
C ARG A 22 -4.13 13.09 4.71
N SER A 23 -5.36 13.60 4.80
CA SER A 23 -6.48 12.91 5.44
C SER A 23 -7.55 12.69 4.38
N ILE A 24 -7.88 11.43 4.12
CA ILE A 24 -8.83 11.02 3.08
C ILE A 24 -9.60 9.84 3.64
N SER A 25 -10.92 9.81 3.42
CA SER A 25 -11.77 8.77 4.00
C SER A 25 -11.75 7.49 3.14
N PRO A 26 -11.59 6.30 3.74
CA PRO A 26 -11.73 5.05 3.01
C PRO A 26 -13.11 4.94 2.35
N GLY A 27 -13.15 4.63 1.06
CA GLY A 27 -14.38 4.53 0.27
C GLY A 27 -14.57 5.63 -0.78
N GLU A 28 -13.78 6.70 -0.72
CA GLU A 28 -13.75 7.73 -1.77
C GLU A 28 -12.93 7.26 -2.99
N TYR A 29 -13.30 7.69 -4.19
CA TYR A 29 -12.54 7.39 -5.41
C TYR A 29 -11.09 7.93 -5.34
N GLU A 30 -10.91 9.08 -4.68
CA GLU A 30 -9.61 9.69 -4.45
C GLU A 30 -8.74 8.87 -3.51
N TYR A 31 -9.34 8.25 -2.48
CA TYR A 31 -8.64 7.37 -1.54
C TYR A 31 -7.98 6.18 -2.27
N VAL A 32 -8.73 5.45 -3.10
CA VAL A 32 -8.16 4.29 -3.83
C VAL A 32 -7.06 4.74 -4.80
N SER A 33 -7.25 5.87 -5.48
CA SER A 33 -6.25 6.39 -6.42
C SER A 33 -4.95 6.82 -5.73
N ILE A 34 -5.06 7.50 -4.59
CA ILE A 34 -3.90 7.96 -3.82
C ILE A 34 -3.22 6.78 -3.12
N GLY A 35 -3.99 5.91 -2.46
CA GLY A 35 -3.49 4.71 -1.80
C GLY A 35 -2.74 3.80 -2.77
N ALA A 36 -3.32 3.52 -3.94
CA ALA A 36 -2.67 2.71 -4.96
C ALA A 36 -1.37 3.35 -5.50
N THR A 37 -1.33 4.67 -5.65
CA THR A 37 -0.12 5.38 -6.07
C THR A 37 1.00 5.21 -5.04
N LEU A 38 0.70 5.42 -3.76
CA LEU A 38 1.67 5.28 -2.68
C LEU A 38 2.15 3.84 -2.50
N ILE A 39 1.24 2.87 -2.56
CA ILE A 39 1.60 1.45 -2.53
C ILE A 39 2.53 1.12 -3.70
N ARG A 40 2.20 1.58 -4.91
CA ARG A 40 3.02 1.33 -6.10
C ARG A 40 4.42 1.92 -5.94
N GLU A 41 4.56 3.14 -5.43
CA GLU A 41 5.88 3.74 -5.15
C GLU A 41 6.72 2.89 -4.19
N ASN A 42 6.12 2.36 -3.12
CA ASN A 42 6.84 1.48 -2.18
C ASN A 42 7.22 0.16 -2.84
N LEU A 43 6.37 -0.40 -3.70
CA LEU A 43 6.71 -1.59 -4.49
C LEU A 43 7.85 -1.29 -5.47
N TYR A 44 7.85 -0.14 -6.15
CA TYR A 44 8.97 0.27 -7.01
C TYR A 44 10.30 0.27 -6.24
N LYS A 45 10.32 0.85 -5.05
CA LYS A 45 11.52 0.86 -4.19
C LYS A 45 11.95 -0.56 -3.78
N PHE A 46 10.99 -1.41 -3.46
CA PHE A 46 11.28 -2.80 -3.07
C PHE A 46 11.85 -3.62 -4.23
N PHE A 47 11.34 -3.43 -5.44
CA PHE A 47 11.79 -4.14 -6.65
C PHE A 47 12.99 -3.46 -7.33
N ASP A 48 13.43 -2.30 -6.85
CA ASP A 48 14.57 -1.59 -7.42
C ASP A 48 15.83 -2.48 -7.37
N GLY A 49 16.57 -2.51 -8.47
CA GLY A 49 17.76 -3.36 -8.62
C GLY A 49 17.52 -4.87 -8.72
N THR A 50 16.27 -5.36 -8.64
CA THR A 50 15.97 -6.81 -8.73
C THR A 50 15.78 -7.32 -10.16
N GLY A 51 15.61 -6.43 -11.14
CA GLY A 51 15.26 -6.77 -12.52
C GLY A 51 13.81 -7.23 -12.71
N VAL A 52 13.00 -7.26 -11.65
CA VAL A 52 11.57 -7.60 -11.70
C VAL A 52 10.75 -6.34 -11.85
N GLN A 53 9.78 -6.38 -12.77
CA GLN A 53 8.86 -5.27 -12.96
C GLN A 53 7.79 -5.24 -11.85
N PRO A 54 7.62 -4.12 -11.12
CA PRO A 54 6.56 -4.00 -10.13
C PRO A 54 5.18 -3.98 -10.78
N PRO A 55 4.11 -4.34 -10.04
CA PRO A 55 2.75 -4.32 -10.56
C PRO A 55 2.32 -2.94 -11.07
N GLU A 56 1.56 -2.93 -12.17
CA GLU A 56 1.00 -1.70 -12.73
C GLU A 56 0.03 -1.01 -11.76
N LEU A 57 -0.13 0.30 -11.91
CA LEU A 57 -1.04 1.09 -11.07
C LEU A 57 -2.48 0.57 -11.12
N LYS A 58 -2.95 0.14 -12.30
CA LYS A 58 -4.29 -0.45 -12.47
C LYS A 58 -4.43 -1.74 -11.65
N THR A 59 -3.41 -2.59 -11.63
CA THR A 59 -3.38 -3.82 -10.84
C THR A 59 -3.44 -3.51 -9.34
N VAL A 60 -2.65 -2.53 -8.88
CA VAL A 60 -2.68 -2.12 -7.48
C VAL A 60 -4.04 -1.54 -7.09
N LYS A 61 -4.68 -0.73 -7.95
CA LYS A 61 -6.06 -0.26 -7.72
C LYS A 61 -7.05 -1.43 -7.62
N ASN A 62 -6.87 -2.45 -8.45
CA ASN A 62 -7.74 -3.62 -8.47
C ASN A 62 -7.72 -4.42 -7.16
N TRP A 63 -6.63 -4.35 -6.39
CA TRP A 63 -6.52 -5.00 -5.07
C TRP A 63 -7.48 -4.44 -4.03
N PHE A 64 -7.90 -3.18 -4.14
CA PHE A 64 -8.88 -2.58 -3.23
C PHE A 64 -10.30 -3.09 -3.45
N TYR A 65 -10.58 -3.66 -4.63
CA TYR A 65 -11.92 -4.13 -5.00
C TYR A 65 -12.05 -5.65 -5.02
N ASN A 66 -10.93 -6.36 -5.19
CA ASN A 66 -10.93 -7.81 -5.33
C ASN A 66 -10.13 -8.44 -4.20
N ASP A 67 -8.86 -8.69 -4.44
CA ASP A 67 -7.97 -9.35 -3.49
C ASP A 67 -6.54 -8.86 -3.66
N CYS A 68 -5.80 -8.84 -2.55
CA CYS A 68 -4.42 -8.36 -2.52
C CYS A 68 -3.48 -9.51 -2.18
N PRO A 69 -2.47 -9.82 -3.02
CA PRO A 69 -1.56 -10.92 -2.76
C PRO A 69 -0.86 -10.81 -1.39
N ASP A 70 -0.69 -11.93 -0.68
CA ASP A 70 -0.06 -11.94 0.65
C ASP A 70 1.38 -11.38 0.65
N TRP A 71 2.13 -11.59 -0.43
CA TRP A 71 3.48 -11.05 -0.57
C TRP A 71 3.48 -9.50 -0.60
N ALA A 72 2.46 -8.89 -1.22
CA ALA A 72 2.32 -7.44 -1.27
C ALA A 72 2.01 -6.88 0.13
N ILE A 73 1.13 -7.55 0.87
CA ILE A 73 0.83 -7.27 2.28
C ILE A 73 2.10 -7.36 3.15
N ALA A 74 2.94 -8.37 2.94
CA ALA A 74 4.19 -8.54 3.67
C ALA A 74 5.18 -7.39 3.42
N ILE A 75 5.36 -6.98 2.15
CA ILE A 75 6.22 -5.85 1.78
C ILE A 75 5.72 -4.55 2.43
N LEU A 76 4.42 -4.26 2.32
CA LEU A 76 3.84 -3.06 2.90
C LEU A 76 3.95 -3.03 4.42
N SER A 77 3.76 -4.17 5.08
CA SER A 77 3.95 -4.29 6.53
C SER A 77 5.40 -4.02 6.92
N ARG A 78 6.38 -4.57 6.17
CA ARG A 78 7.81 -4.32 6.43
C ARG A 78 8.14 -2.84 6.29
N GLU A 79 7.64 -2.19 5.26
CA GLU A 79 7.89 -0.76 5.00
C GLU A 79 7.37 0.11 6.15
N LEU A 80 6.13 -0.14 6.60
CA LEU A 80 5.54 0.59 7.72
C LEU A 80 6.31 0.36 9.03
N ILE A 81 6.77 -0.86 9.28
CA ILE A 81 7.60 -1.17 10.45
C ILE A 81 8.95 -0.43 10.37
N SER A 82 9.60 -0.41 9.20
CA SER A 82 10.89 0.29 9.01
C SER A 82 10.75 1.77 9.33
N ARG A 83 9.72 2.43 8.80
CA ARG A 83 9.47 3.86 9.01
C ARG A 83 9.16 4.22 10.45
N ASN A 84 8.41 3.37 11.16
CA ASN A 84 8.12 3.58 12.58
C ASN A 84 9.36 3.38 13.46
N ARG A 85 10.39 2.64 13.01
CA ARG A 85 11.68 2.52 13.72
C ARG A 85 12.59 3.73 13.49
N GLU A 86 12.43 4.44 12.38
CA GLU A 86 13.21 5.63 12.03
C GLU A 86 12.69 6.92 12.66
N THR A 87 11.52 6.87 13.32
CA THR A 87 10.98 7.94 14.15
C THR A 87 11.20 7.58 15.63
N PRO A 88 12.37 7.88 16.23
CA PRO A 88 12.47 7.85 17.67
C PRO A 88 11.50 8.89 18.24
N GLN A 89 10.66 8.47 19.18
CA GLN A 89 9.89 9.38 20.02
C GLN A 89 10.81 10.34 20.78
#